data_AF-A0A4P5VJV9-F1
#
_entry.id   AF-A0A4P5VJV9-F1
#
_cell.length_a   1.000
_cell.length_b   1.000
_cell.length_c   1.000
_cell.angle_alpha   90.00
_cell.angle_beta   90.00
_cell.angle_gamma   90.00
#
_symmetry.space_group_name_H-M   'P 1'
#
loop_
_entity.id
_entity.type
_entity.pdbx_description
1 polymer ?
#
loop_
_entity_poly.entity_id
_entity_poly.type
_entity_poly.pdbx_seq_one_letter_code
_entity_poly.pdbx_strand_id
1 'polypeptide(L)' 'MTDAPDRPIPRGGAKPPGRSAAPSAAGRTDLGTPIPVQRLPRWGFHGHTERLNGRLAMLGFVALVVVEWTLGHGLLIRP' A
#
# COMPACT_ATOMS: atom_id res chain seq x y z
N MET A 1 -45.11 45.35 -6.53
CA MET A 1 -43.68 45.61 -6.29
C MET A 1 -43.26 44.84 -5.04
N THR A 2 -43.17 43.51 -5.12
CA THR A 2 -42.43 42.72 -4.12
C THR A 2 -41.87 41.50 -4.84
N ASP A 3 -40.62 41.65 -5.23
CA ASP A 3 -39.74 40.70 -5.89
C ASP A 3 -39.32 39.63 -4.86
N ALA A 4 -39.45 38.36 -5.19
CA ALA A 4 -38.95 37.25 -4.38
C ALA A 4 -37.68 36.72 -5.04
N PRO A 5 -36.51 36.71 -4.37
CA PRO A 5 -35.29 36.28 -5.02
C PRO A 5 -35.31 34.76 -5.25
N ASP A 6 -35.10 34.39 -6.51
CA ASP A 6 -34.69 33.05 -6.95
C ASP A 6 -33.68 32.45 -5.97
N ARG A 7 -34.02 31.29 -5.40
CA ARG A 7 -33.03 30.53 -4.62
C ARG A 7 -32.13 29.77 -5.58
N PRO A 8 -30.80 29.91 -5.50
CA PRO A 8 -29.89 29.16 -6.35
C PRO A 8 -29.98 27.66 -6.05
N ILE A 9 -30.11 26.86 -7.09
CA ILE A 9 -30.01 25.40 -7.06
C ILE A 9 -28.56 25.05 -6.70
N PRO A 10 -28.28 24.27 -5.64
CA PRO A 10 -26.92 23.86 -5.34
C PRO A 10 -26.43 22.86 -6.40
N ARG A 11 -25.68 23.35 -7.40
CA ARG A 11 -24.81 22.50 -8.23
C ARG A 11 -23.43 22.45 -7.60
N GLY A 12 -23.16 21.34 -6.94
CA GLY A 12 -21.85 20.94 -6.42
C GLY A 12 -22.07 19.66 -5.62
N GLY A 13 -21.61 18.48 -6.04
CA GLY A 13 -20.23 18.23 -6.41
C GLY A 13 -19.50 17.67 -5.20
N ALA A 14 -19.80 16.43 -4.82
CA ALA A 14 -18.96 15.64 -3.94
C ALA A 14 -19.18 14.16 -4.20
N LYS A 15 -18.26 13.58 -4.97
CA LYS A 15 -17.98 12.14 -5.04
C LYS A 15 -17.92 11.59 -3.60
N PRO A 16 -18.52 10.42 -3.30
CA PRO A 16 -18.50 9.88 -1.94
C PRO A 16 -17.05 9.78 -1.44
N PRO A 17 -16.72 10.34 -0.26
CA PRO A 17 -15.40 10.17 0.32
C PRO A 17 -15.19 8.68 0.54
N GLY A 18 -14.15 8.15 -0.10
CA GLY A 18 -13.77 6.76 -0.01
C GLY A 18 -13.70 6.31 1.45
N ARG A 19 -14.23 5.12 1.70
CA ARG A 19 -13.96 4.28 2.88
C ARG A 19 -13.71 5.10 4.14
N SER A 20 -14.82 5.57 4.74
CA SER A 20 -14.87 6.05 6.11
C SER A 20 -14.40 4.95 7.06
N ALA A 21 -13.08 4.79 7.19
CA ALA A 21 -12.47 4.11 8.31
C ALA A 21 -12.64 5.07 9.50
N ALA A 22 -13.70 4.85 10.26
CA ALA A 22 -13.87 5.48 11.56
C ALA A 22 -12.58 5.32 12.38
N PRO A 23 -12.18 6.33 13.18
CA PRO A 23 -11.09 6.18 14.13
C PRO A 23 -11.56 5.22 15.24
N SER A 24 -11.34 3.93 15.03
CA SER A 24 -11.58 2.92 16.06
C SER A 24 -10.63 3.20 17.23
N ALA A 25 -11.22 3.60 18.35
CA ALA A 25 -10.70 3.56 19.71
C ALA A 25 -9.23 3.99 19.89
N ALA A 26 -9.06 5.15 20.53
CA ALA A 26 -7.79 5.58 21.10
C ALA A 26 -7.19 4.52 22.05
N GLY A 27 -6.24 3.73 21.53
CA GLY A 27 -4.98 3.40 22.22
C GLY A 27 -5.03 2.53 23.48
N ARG A 28 -5.92 1.54 23.60
CA ARG A 28 -5.75 0.48 24.63
C ARG A 28 -6.04 -0.91 24.07
N THR A 29 -5.13 -1.85 24.32
CA THR A 29 -5.39 -3.29 24.21
C THR A 29 -6.45 -3.71 25.24
N ASP A 30 -7.05 -4.87 25.03
CA ASP A 30 -8.04 -5.52 25.91
C ASP A 30 -7.57 -5.66 27.38
N LEU A 31 -6.26 -5.76 27.59
CA LEU A 31 -5.62 -5.78 28.90
C LEU A 31 -5.37 -4.38 29.51
N GLY A 32 -5.90 -3.32 28.89
CA GLY A 32 -5.75 -1.94 29.35
C GLY A 32 -4.36 -1.33 29.11
N THR A 33 -3.48 -2.04 28.41
CA THR A 33 -2.14 -1.56 28.08
C THR A 33 -2.17 -0.60 26.88
N PRO A 34 -1.32 0.43 26.84
CA PRO A 34 -1.25 1.33 25.70
C PRO A 34 -0.78 0.57 24.46
N ILE A 35 -1.51 0.71 23.35
CA ILE A 35 -1.16 0.05 22.08
C ILE A 35 0.22 0.58 21.63
N PRO A 36 1.22 -0.29 21.44
CA PRO A 36 2.54 0.15 21.00
C PRO A 36 2.42 0.73 19.59
N VAL A 37 2.56 2.05 19.48
CA VAL A 37 2.62 2.75 18.21
C VAL A 37 3.95 2.38 17.57
N GLN A 38 3.91 1.45 16.63
CA GLN A 38 5.07 1.01 15.85
C GLN A 38 5.62 2.22 15.05
N ARG A 39 6.59 2.94 15.63
CA ARG A 39 7.34 3.97 14.91
C ARG A 39 8.33 3.24 14.00
N LEU A 40 8.02 3.21 12.70
CA LEU A 40 8.92 2.63 11.71
C LEU A 40 10.29 3.35 11.81
N PRO A 41 11.41 2.63 11.96
CA PRO A 41 12.73 3.25 12.11
C PRO A 41 13.05 4.18 10.94
N ARG A 42 13.65 5.33 11.24
CA ARG A 42 14.00 6.37 10.24
C ARG A 42 15.13 5.93 9.28
N TRP A 43 15.78 4.81 9.58
CA TRP A 43 16.81 4.15 8.78
C TRP A 43 16.51 2.64 8.71
N GLY A 44 16.54 2.06 7.50
CA GLY A 44 16.21 0.64 7.25
C GLY A 44 15.64 0.42 5.85
N PHE A 45 14.96 -0.72 5.64
CA PHE A 45 14.23 -1.02 4.42
C PHE A 45 13.12 0.03 4.20
N HIS A 46 13.39 1.00 3.34
CA HIS A 46 12.40 2.01 2.94
C HIS A 46 11.40 1.36 1.96
N GLY A 47 10.11 1.68 2.07
CA GLY A 47 9.07 1.01 1.28
C GLY A 47 9.24 1.10 -0.25
N HIS A 48 9.96 2.11 -0.75
CA HIS A 48 10.37 2.15 -2.17
C HIS A 48 11.43 1.09 -2.49
N THR A 49 12.46 0.98 -1.65
CA THR A 49 13.55 0.01 -1.77
C THR A 49 13.04 -1.43 -1.65
N GLU A 50 12.07 -1.69 -0.76
CA GLU A 50 11.42 -3.01 -0.64
C GLU A 50 10.71 -3.42 -1.94
N ARG A 51 9.95 -2.49 -2.53
CA ARG A 51 9.24 -2.73 -3.81
C ARG A 51 10.21 -2.91 -4.96
N LEU A 52 11.31 -2.15 -5.00
CA LEU A 52 12.34 -2.31 -6.01
C LEU A 52 13.05 -3.65 -5.87
N ASN A 53 13.49 -4.02 -4.67
CA ASN A 53 14.17 -5.29 -4.41
C ASN A 53 13.26 -6.49 -4.71
N GLY A 54 11.98 -6.41 -4.35
CA GLY A 54 11.00 -7.45 -4.69
C GLY A 54 10.86 -7.66 -6.20
N ARG A 55 10.85 -6.57 -6.99
CA ARG A 55 10.81 -6.66 -8.46
C ARG A 55 12.08 -7.25 -9.05
N LEU A 56 13.24 -6.80 -8.56
CA LEU A 56 14.53 -7.35 -9.00
C LEU A 56 14.64 -8.84 -8.69
N ALA A 57 14.14 -9.28 -7.53
CA ALA A 57 14.09 -10.69 -7.16
C ALA A 57 13.17 -11.51 -8.10
N MET A 58 11.97 -10.99 -8.42
CA MET A 58 11.07 -11.66 -9.37
C MET A 58 11.69 -11.77 -10.77
N LEU A 59 12.31 -10.69 -11.26
CA LEU A 59 13.00 -10.70 -12.56
C LEU A 59 14.21 -11.64 -12.55
N GLY A 60 15.00 -11.65 -11.48
CA GLY A 60 16.15 -12.55 -11.33
C GLY A 60 15.72 -14.01 -11.32
N PHE A 61 14.62 -14.34 -10.65
CA PHE A 61 14.08 -15.70 -10.64
C PHE A 61 13.62 -16.15 -12.03
N VAL A 62 12.86 -15.31 -12.74
CA VAL A 62 12.41 -15.62 -14.11
C VAL A 62 13.61 -15.74 -15.06
N ALA A 63 14.59 -14.84 -14.94
CA ALA A 63 15.82 -14.91 -15.73
C ALA A 63 16.57 -16.22 -15.47
N LEU A 64 16.63 -16.69 -14.22
CA LEU A 64 17.26 -17.97 -13.87
C LEU A 64 16.57 -19.15 -14.57
N VAL A 65 15.23 -19.18 -14.57
CA VAL A 65 14.45 -20.23 -15.25
C VAL A 65 14.69 -20.21 -16.76
N VAL A 66 14.76 -19.03 -17.38
CA VAL A 66 15.04 -18.90 -18.81
C VAL A 66 16.46 -19.35 -19.15
N VAL A 67 17.45 -18.92 -18.35
CA VAL A 67 18.85 -19.33 -18.52
C VAL A 67 18.96 -20.85 -18.44
N GLU A 68 18.34 -21.47 -17.43
CA GLU A 68 18.29 -22.93 -17.26
C GLU A 68 17.74 -23.63 -18.52
N TRP A 69 16.62 -23.12 -19.05
CA TRP A 69 15.99 -23.66 -20.25
C TRP A 69 16.91 -23.55 -21.48
N THR A 70 17.65 -22.45 -21.61
CA THR A 70 18.52 -22.20 -22.77
C THR A 70 19.86 -22.93 -22.69
N LEU A 71 20.42 -23.12 -21.49
CA LEU A 71 21.73 -23.74 -21.30
C LEU A 71 21.66 -25.26 -21.10
N GLY A 72 20.50 -25.80 -20.71
CA GLY A 72 20.29 -27.26 -20.57
C GLY A 72 21.15 -27.95 -19.49
N HIS A 73 21.89 -27.17 -18.69
CA HIS A 73 22.76 -27.64 -17.62
C HIS A 73 22.57 -26.73 -16.41
N GLY A 74 22.16 -27.32 -15.29
CA GLY A 74 21.54 -26.54 -14.24
C GLY A 74 22.43 -26.05 -13.13
N LEU A 75 22.28 -24.76 -12.81
CA LEU A 75 22.84 -24.14 -11.60
C LEU A 75 22.04 -24.54 -10.34
N LEU A 76 20.80 -25.01 -10.52
CA LEU A 76 19.90 -25.48 -9.45
C LEU A 76 19.78 -27.01 -9.36
N ILE A 77 19.98 -27.72 -10.47
CA ILE A 77 19.74 -29.18 -10.55
C ILE A 77 21.02 -30.00 -10.32
N ARG A 78 22.20 -29.42 -10.55
CA ARG A 78 23.49 -30.12 -10.45
C ARG A 78 24.46 -29.33 -9.56
N PRO A 79 24.73 -29.77 -8.33
CA PRO A 79 25.88 -29.31 -7.55
C PRO A 79 27.21 -29.79 -8.15
#